data_AF-A0A9E3K8E0-F1
#
_entry.id   AF-A0A9E3K8E0-F1
#
_cell.length_a   1.000
_cell.length_b   1.000
_cell.length_c   1.000
_cell.angle_alpha   90.00
_cell.angle_beta   90.00
_cell.angle_gamma   90.00
#
_symmetry.space_group_name_H-M   'P 1'
#
loop_
_entity.id
_entity.type
_entity.pdbx_description
1 polymer ?
#
loop_
_entity_poly.entity_id
_entity_poly.type
_entity_poly.pdbx_seq_one_letter_code
_entity_poly.pdbx_strand_id
1 'polypeptide(L)'
;MRIALYQPDIAGNVGTILRLAACLGVGVDLIEPMGFAYSDRALARAGMDYAGAVEVTRHVDWAAFEAGAPGRLVLLTTRGGTRLDQAIFRPDDVLL
;
A
#
# COMPACT_ATOMS: atom_id res chain seq x y z
N MET A 1 -0.15 6.34 -9.73
CA MET A 1 0.84 5.56 -8.98
C MET A 1 0.15 5.11 -7.72
N ARG A 2 0.45 3.91 -7.23
CA ARG A 2 -0.17 3.35 -6.03
C ARG A 2 0.88 2.67 -5.15
N ILE A 3 0.58 2.53 -3.87
CA ILE A 3 1.40 1.78 -2.92
C ILE A 3 0.65 0.49 -2.56
N ALA A 4 1.25 -0.66 -2.74
CA ALA A 4 0.70 -1.95 -2.35
C ALA A 4 1.45 -2.50 -1.14
N LEU A 5 0.73 -3.04 -0.17
CA LEU A 5 1.30 -3.70 1.01
C LEU A 5 0.91 -5.17 1.00
N TYR A 6 1.91 -6.04 0.80
CA TYR A 6 1.72 -7.47 0.88
C TYR A 6 1.71 -7.95 2.33
N GLN A 7 0.57 -8.48 2.78
CA GLN A 7 0.40 -9.14 4.08
C GLN A 7 1.06 -8.36 5.25
N PRO A 8 0.71 -7.08 5.46
CA PRO A 8 1.39 -6.26 6.46
C PRO A 8 1.13 -6.78 7.89
N ASP A 9 2.20 -6.90 8.65
CA ASP A 9 2.16 -7.44 10.02
C ASP A 9 1.93 -6.37 11.10
N ILE A 10 2.25 -5.11 10.82
CA ILE A 10 2.27 -4.03 11.83
C ILE A 10 1.27 -2.93 11.46
N ALA A 11 0.20 -2.79 12.25
CA ALA A 11 -0.85 -1.80 12.04
C ALA A 11 -0.35 -0.35 11.97
N GLY A 12 0.64 0.00 12.81
CA GLY A 12 1.24 1.35 12.82
C GLY A 12 1.96 1.72 11.52
N ASN A 13 2.56 0.73 10.84
CA ASN A 13 3.22 0.95 9.55
C ASN A 13 2.19 1.22 8.46
N VAL A 14 1.10 0.44 8.43
CA VAL A 14 -0.03 0.68 7.52
C VAL A 14 -0.59 2.09 7.75
N GLY A 15 -0.82 2.48 9.01
CA GLY A 15 -1.27 3.83 9.32
C GLY A 15 -0.32 4.92 8.82
N THR A 16 0.99 4.74 9.00
CA THR A 16 2.00 5.70 8.50
C THR A 16 1.99 5.80 6.98
N ILE A 17 1.84 4.67 6.27
CA ILE A 17 1.77 4.64 4.81
C ILE A 17 0.48 5.28 4.31
N LEU A 18 -0.65 5.07 4.97
CA LEU A 18 -1.90 5.75 4.65
C LEU A 18 -1.76 7.27 4.81
N ARG A 19 -1.07 7.75 5.84
CA ARG A 19 -0.77 9.19 5.99
C ARG A 19 0.09 9.72 4.85
N LEU A 20 1.14 8.99 4.48
CA LEU A 20 2.00 9.36 3.36
C LEU A 20 1.19 9.42 2.06
N ALA A 21 0.36 8.42 1.82
CA ALA A 21 -0.51 8.33 0.66
C ALA A 21 -1.49 9.49 0.56
N ALA A 22 -2.07 9.91 1.70
CA ALA A 22 -2.93 11.10 1.79
C ALA A 22 -2.18 12.38 1.38
N CYS A 23 -0.97 12.58 1.92
CA CYS A 23 -0.14 13.75 1.61
C CYS A 23 0.28 13.79 0.14
N LEU A 24 0.49 12.62 -0.49
CA LEU A 24 0.93 12.51 -1.88
C LEU A 24 -0.23 12.38 -2.88
N GLY A 25 -1.48 12.21 -2.41
CA GLY A 25 -2.64 11.98 -3.26
C GLY A 25 -2.56 10.67 -4.07
N VAL A 26 -1.97 9.61 -3.49
CA VAL A 26 -1.86 8.28 -4.13
C VAL A 26 -2.75 7.27 -3.42
N GLY A 27 -3.25 6.27 -4.17
CA GLY A 27 -4.04 5.18 -3.60
C GLY A 27 -3.20 4.09 -2.96
N VAL A 28 -3.82 3.29 -2.09
CA VAL A 28 -3.17 2.19 -1.37
C VAL A 28 -3.92 0.88 -1.57
N ASP A 29 -3.18 -0.19 -1.85
CA ASP A 29 -3.67 -1.56 -1.96
C ASP A 29 -3.19 -2.38 -0.76
N LEU A 30 -4.10 -3.02 -0.03
CA LEU A 30 -3.79 -3.89 1.11
C LEU A 30 -4.10 -5.33 0.74
N ILE A 31 -3.08 -6.19 0.74
CA ILE A 31 -3.20 -7.60 0.34
C ILE A 31 -3.20 -8.47 1.60
N GLU A 32 -4.24 -9.26 1.76
CA GLU A 32 -4.47 -10.12 2.93
C GLU A 32 -3.73 -11.47 2.86
N PRO A 33 -3.59 -12.19 3.99
CA PRO A 33 -3.97 -11.79 5.36
C PRO A 33 -3.02 -10.75 5.98
N MET A 34 -3.58 -9.82 6.75
CA MET A 34 -2.81 -8.91 7.59
C MET A 34 -2.52 -9.54 8.95
N GLY A 35 -1.36 -9.24 9.54
CA GLY A 35 -1.00 -9.72 10.88
C GLY A 35 -1.79 -9.06 12.02
N PHE A 36 -2.80 -8.24 11.71
CA PHE A 36 -3.64 -7.55 12.67
C PHE A 36 -5.08 -7.39 12.14
N ALA A 37 -6.04 -7.23 13.06
CA ALA A 37 -7.42 -6.97 12.68
C ALA A 37 -7.55 -5.56 12.08
N TYR A 38 -7.85 -5.50 10.78
CA TYR A 38 -8.23 -4.26 10.13
C TYR A 38 -9.60 -3.81 10.66
N SER A 39 -9.59 -2.77 11.48
CA SER A 39 -10.80 -2.16 12.02
C SER A 39 -10.64 -0.65 12.02
N ASP A 40 -11.75 0.05 11.84
CA ASP A 40 -11.81 1.51 11.91
C ASP A 40 -11.23 2.02 13.24
N ARG A 41 -11.29 1.22 14.30
CA ARG A 41 -10.69 1.55 15.61
C ARG A 41 -9.16 1.51 15.61
N ALA A 42 -8.55 0.59 14.85
CA ALA A 42 -7.10 0.53 14.70
C ALA A 42 -6.58 1.71 13.86
N LEU A 43 -7.33 2.08 12.82
CA LEU A 43 -7.05 3.27 11.99
C LEU A 43 -7.30 4.58 12.74
N ALA A 44 -8.39 4.68 13.50
CA ALA A 44 -8.71 5.84 14.32
C ALA A 44 -7.68 6.07 15.44
N ARG A 45 -7.13 4.99 16.03
CA ARG A 45 -6.05 5.09 17.02
C ARG A 45 -4.74 5.61 16.44
N ALA A 46 -4.51 5.46 15.14
CA ALA A 46 -3.40 6.11 14.46
C ALA A 46 -3.62 7.63 14.28
N GLY A 47 -4.75 8.18 14.76
CA GLY A 47 -5.04 9.61 14.79
C GLY A 47 -5.53 10.16 13.46
N MET A 48 -6.19 9.33 12.66
CA MET A 48 -6.42 9.62 11.24
C MET A 48 -7.91 9.62 10.87
N ASP A 49 -8.43 10.80 10.54
CA ASP A 49 -9.79 11.03 10.05
C ASP A 49 -9.87 10.84 8.52
N TYR A 50 -9.30 9.74 7.99
CA TYR A 50 -9.06 9.56 6.55
C TYR A 50 -10.23 8.98 5.75
N ALA A 51 -11.42 8.88 6.34
CA ALA A 51 -12.58 8.31 5.66
C ALA A 51 -12.90 8.97 4.28
N GLY A 52 -12.30 10.13 3.96
CA GLY A 52 -12.34 10.73 2.62
C GLY A 52 -11.00 11.12 1.98
N ALA A 53 -9.83 10.80 2.56
CA ALA A 53 -8.54 11.37 2.10
C ALA A 53 -7.67 10.42 1.25
N VAL A 54 -7.87 9.10 1.34
CA VAL A 54 -7.08 8.10 0.59
C VAL A 54 -7.99 7.04 0.02
N GLU A 55 -7.83 6.74 -1.26
CA GLU A 55 -8.44 5.58 -1.89
C GLU A 55 -7.72 4.30 -1.43
N VAL A 56 -8.37 3.54 -0.55
CA VAL A 56 -7.85 2.25 -0.06
C VAL A 56 -8.64 1.10 -0.67
N THR A 57 -7.93 0.17 -1.31
CA THR A 57 -8.50 -1.06 -1.86
C THR A 57 -7.94 -2.26 -1.10
N ARG A 58 -8.82 -3.17 -0.67
CA ARG A 58 -8.43 -4.40 0.02
C ARG A 58 -8.59 -5.59 -0.91
N HIS A 59 -7.58 -6.46 -0.90
CA HIS A 59 -7.52 -7.68 -1.70
C HIS A 59 -7.43 -8.87 -0.75
N VAL A 60 -8.31 -9.85 -0.94
CA VAL A 60 -8.38 -11.03 -0.05
C VAL A 60 -7.15 -11.93 -0.15
N ASP A 61 -6.44 -11.86 -1.28
CA ASP A 61 -5.21 -12.58 -1.55
C ASP A 61 -4.44 -11.93 -2.72
N TRP A 62 -3.31 -12.55 -3.07
CA TRP A 62 -2.49 -12.12 -4.21
C TRP A 62 -3.24 -12.20 -5.55
N ALA A 63 -4.04 -13.24 -5.76
CA ALA A 63 -4.72 -13.46 -7.04
C ALA A 63 -5.77 -12.36 -7.30
N ALA A 64 -6.50 -11.95 -6.27
CA ALA A 64 -7.43 -10.84 -6.33
C ALA A 64 -6.73 -9.51 -6.65
N PHE A 65 -5.55 -9.27 -6.04
CA PHE A 65 -4.73 -8.10 -6.34
C PHE A 65 -4.23 -8.10 -7.78
N GLU A 66 -3.65 -9.21 -8.24
CA GLU A 66 -3.08 -9.35 -9.58
C GLU A 66 -4.14 -9.18 -10.68
N ALA A 67 -5.35 -9.69 -10.46
CA ALA A 67 -6.46 -9.53 -11.40
C ALA A 67 -6.94 -8.07 -11.55
N GLY A 68 -6.72 -7.23 -10.53
CA GLY A 68 -7.16 -5.84 -10.48
C GLY A 68 -6.04 -4.79 -10.65
N ALA A 69 -4.77 -5.20 -10.69
CA ALA A 69 -3.63 -4.29 -10.64
C ALA A 69 -3.61 -3.36 -11.89
N PRO A 70 -3.67 -2.02 -11.71
CA PRO A 70 -3.94 -1.09 -12.82
C PRO A 70 -2.72 -0.72 -13.67
N GLY A 71 -1.53 -1.25 -13.41
CA GLY A 71 -0.30 -0.81 -14.09
C GLY A 71 0.94 -1.66 -13.79
N ARG A 72 2.13 -1.11 -14.10
CA ARG A 72 3.41 -1.82 -13.92
C ARG A 72 3.72 -2.03 -12.43
N LEU A 73 3.90 -3.28 -12.03
CA LEU A 73 4.34 -3.62 -10.69
C LEU A 73 5.85 -3.38 -10.53
N VAL A 74 6.25 -2.67 -9.48
CA VAL A 74 7.65 -2.45 -9.09
C VAL A 74 7.85 -2.99 -7.68
N LEU A 75 8.64 -4.06 -7.57
CA LEU A 75 8.93 -4.73 -6.30
C LEU A 75 10.13 -4.10 -5.59
N LEU A 76 9.92 -3.68 -4.34
CA LEU A 76 10.96 -3.24 -3.43
C LEU A 76 11.52 -4.45 -2.67
N THR A 77 12.76 -4.82 -2.96
CA THR A 77 13.41 -5.99 -2.35
C THR A 77 14.88 -5.72 -2.08
N THR A 78 15.43 -6.45 -1.09
CA THR A 78 16.87 -6.48 -0.82
C THR A 78 17.59 -7.55 -1.65
N ARG A 79 16.87 -8.43 -2.35
CA ARG A 79 17.43 -9.56 -3.12
C ARG A 79 17.81 -9.16 -4.55
N GLY A 80 18.50 -8.03 -4.70
CA GLY A 80 18.91 -7.48 -5.99
C GLY A 80 17.89 -6.53 -6.62
N GLY A 81 18.05 -6.27 -7.92
CA GLY A 81 17.29 -5.26 -8.66
C GLY A 81 18.08 -3.96 -8.91
N THR A 82 17.42 -2.99 -9.52
CA THR A 82 17.98 -1.65 -9.73
C THR A 82 17.98 -0.89 -8.40
N ARG A 83 19.07 -0.19 -8.09
CA ARG A 83 19.12 0.65 -6.90
C ARG A 83 18.04 1.75 -6.99
N LEU A 84 17.47 2.13 -5.85
CA LEU A 84 16.38 3.10 -5.79
C LEU A 84 16.75 4.46 -6.42
N ASP A 85 17.99 4.91 -6.24
CA ASP A 85 18.54 6.15 -6.80
C ASP A 85 18.72 6.11 -8.33
N GLN A 86 18.68 4.92 -8.92
CA GLN A 86 18.83 4.69 -10.37
C GLN A 86 17.53 4.22 -11.03
N ALA A 87 16.50 3.94 -10.24
CA ALA A 87 15.23 3.46 -10.74
C ALA A 87 14.44 4.59 -11.44
N ILE A 88 13.85 4.27 -12.59
CA ILE A 88 12.96 5.19 -13.32
C ILE A 88 11.51 4.76 -13.09
N PHE A 89 10.80 5.57 -12.31
CA PHE A 89 9.40 5.37 -12.00
C PHE A 89 8.49 5.97 -13.08
N ARG A 90 7.29 5.40 -13.20
CA ARG A 90 6.24 5.85 -14.10
C ARG A 90 4.99 6.24 -13.31
N PRO A 91 4.17 7.17 -13.82
CA PRO A 91 2.93 7.56 -13.16
C PRO A 91 1.94 6.42 -12.92
N ASP A 92 2.00 5.32 -13.67
CA ASP A 92 1.13 4.14 -13.55
C ASP A 92 1.72 3.03 -12.67
N ASP A 93 2.89 3.24 -12.05
CA ASP A 93 3.52 2.21 -11.23
C ASP A 93 2.70 1.88 -9.97
N VAL A 94 2.71 0.60 -9.61
CA VAL A 94 2.31 0.08 -8.30
C VAL A 94 3.57 -0.35 -7.56
N LEU A 95 3.89 0.35 -6.47
CA LEU A 95 5.06 0.07 -5.64
C LEU A 95 4.69 -0.96 -4.58
N LEU A 96 5.30 -2.14 -4.63
CA LEU A 96 5.05 -3.27 -3.72
C LEU A 96 6.25 -3.54 -2.83
#